data_AF-J9CUD1-F1
#
_entry.id   AF-J9CUD1-F1
#
_cell.length_a   1.000
_cell.length_b   1.000
_cell.length_c   1.000
_cell.angle_alpha   90.00
_cell.angle_beta   90.00
_cell.angle_gamma   90.00
#
_symmetry.space_group_name_H-M   'P 1'
#
loop_
_entity.id
_entity.type
_entity.pdbx_description
1 polymer ?
#
loop_
_entity_poly.entity_id
_entity_poly.type
_entity_poly.pdbx_seq_one_letter_code
_entity_poly.pdbx_strand_id
1 'polypeptide(L)'
;DTAGIRKKNKVTEDLEFYSVMRSIRAIENSDVCILLIDATRGIEGQDLNIVQIIQRNSKSLVVVVNKWDLVEDKSQVVISHFENAIRERLAPFSDFPIIFASALTKQRIFKVLETAKETYLNRKRRISTSKLNEEMLPLIEAYPPPSIKGKYIKIKYCAQLPETQIPSFVFYANLPQYVKEPYKRFLENKIRERWNFCGTPINIFIRQK
;
A
#
# COMPACT_ATOMS: atom_id res chain seq x y z
N ASP A 1 -28.28 34.41 34.80
CA ASP A 1 -27.35 35.07 33.86
C ASP A 1 -25.95 34.52 34.01
N THR A 2 -25.31 33.83 33.08
CA THR A 2 -25.59 33.44 31.69
C THR A 2 -25.04 32.02 31.52
N ALA A 3 -25.93 31.05 31.37
CA ALA A 3 -25.57 29.65 31.14
C ALA A 3 -25.60 29.37 29.64
N GLY A 4 -24.47 28.90 29.09
CA GLY A 4 -24.44 28.30 27.75
C GLY A 4 -23.26 28.76 26.91
N ILE A 5 -22.29 27.85 26.69
CA ILE A 5 -21.45 27.70 25.48
C ILE A 5 -20.45 26.54 25.65
N ARG A 6 -20.13 26.09 26.87
CA ARG A 6 -19.06 25.10 27.11
C ARG A 6 -19.49 23.63 27.26
N LYS A 7 -20.31 23.07 26.35
CA LYS A 7 -20.60 21.62 26.38
C LYS A 7 -20.59 20.88 25.04
N LYS A 8 -20.61 21.57 23.88
CA LYS A 8 -20.60 20.90 22.57
C LYS A 8 -19.21 20.43 22.12
N ASN A 9 -18.14 21.20 22.37
CA ASN A 9 -16.80 20.86 21.86
C ASN A 9 -16.15 19.65 22.54
N LYS A 10 -16.40 19.42 23.84
CA LYS A 10 -15.78 18.32 24.57
C LYS A 10 -16.33 16.94 24.16
N VAL A 11 -17.64 16.87 23.87
CA VAL A 11 -18.30 15.62 23.45
C VAL A 11 -17.92 15.24 22.01
N THR A 12 -17.71 16.21 21.12
CA THR A 12 -17.22 15.96 19.76
C THR A 12 -15.78 15.48 19.75
N GLU A 13 -14.89 16.07 20.56
CA GLU A 13 -13.49 15.61 20.70
C GLU A 13 -13.43 14.17 21.26
N ASP A 14 -14.22 13.86 22.29
CA ASP A 14 -14.29 12.51 22.86
C ASP A 14 -14.82 11.50 21.81
N LEU A 15 -15.88 11.84 21.06
CA LEU A 15 -16.46 10.96 20.04
C LEU A 15 -15.51 10.72 18.86
N GLU A 16 -14.81 11.76 18.39
CA GLU A 16 -13.80 11.67 17.35
C GLU A 16 -12.63 10.80 17.81
N PHE A 17 -12.18 10.95 19.05
CA PHE A 17 -11.14 10.11 19.63
C PHE A 17 -11.54 8.62 19.65
N TYR A 18 -12.73 8.29 20.13
CA TYR A 18 -13.21 6.90 20.14
C TYR A 18 -13.42 6.34 18.73
N SER A 19 -13.81 7.19 17.78
CA SER A 19 -13.96 6.80 16.37
C SER A 19 -12.60 6.46 15.74
N VAL A 20 -11.56 7.26 16.03
CA VAL A 20 -10.19 6.96 15.58
C VAL A 20 -9.67 5.66 16.20
N MET A 21 -9.87 5.45 17.50
CA MET A 21 -9.46 4.21 18.18
C MET A 21 -10.16 2.98 17.61
N ARG A 22 -11.45 3.09 17.25
CA ARG A 22 -12.19 2.01 16.58
C ARG A 22 -11.62 1.72 15.19
N SER A 23 -11.28 2.76 14.42
CA SER A 23 -10.64 2.61 13.12
C SER A 23 -9.27 1.93 13.21
N ILE A 24 -8.45 2.28 14.21
CA ILE A 24 -7.15 1.63 14.44
C ILE A 24 -7.34 0.12 14.68
N ARG A 25 -8.23 -0.25 15.60
CA ARG A 25 -8.53 -1.67 15.87
C ARG A 25 -9.08 -2.39 14.64
N ALA A 26 -9.90 -1.73 13.84
CA ALA A 26 -10.41 -2.31 12.59
C ALA A 26 -9.28 -2.56 11.58
N ILE A 27 -8.32 -1.64 11.46
CA ILE A 27 -7.13 -1.80 10.61
C ILE A 27 -6.27 -2.97 11.11
N GLU A 28 -6.02 -3.07 12.42
CA GLU A 28 -5.22 -4.16 13.00
C GLU A 28 -5.82 -5.55 12.72
N ASN A 29 -7.15 -5.65 12.71
CA ASN A 29 -7.89 -6.91 12.50
C ASN A 29 -8.27 -7.18 11.03
N SER A 30 -7.91 -6.32 10.09
CA SER A 30 -8.21 -6.52 8.67
C SER A 30 -7.03 -7.10 7.90
N ASP A 31 -7.29 -7.67 6.72
CA ASP A 31 -6.25 -7.95 5.72
C ASP A 31 -6.16 -6.85 4.65
N VAL A 32 -7.33 -6.31 4.27
CA VAL A 32 -7.51 -5.27 3.27
C VAL A 32 -8.33 -4.13 3.87
N CYS A 33 -7.79 -2.92 3.79
CA CYS A 33 -8.45 -1.68 4.18
C CYS A 33 -8.97 -0.96 2.93
N ILE A 34 -10.23 -0.53 2.99
CA ILE A 34 -10.85 0.32 1.97
C ILE A 34 -10.87 1.73 2.53
N LEU A 35 -10.05 2.62 1.97
CA LEU A 35 -10.00 4.02 2.35
C LEU A 35 -10.97 4.81 1.48
N LEU A 36 -12.02 5.36 2.08
CA LEU A 36 -12.95 6.26 1.39
C LEU A 36 -12.43 7.69 1.48
N ILE A 37 -12.30 8.33 0.32
CA ILE A 37 -11.91 9.74 0.15
C ILE A 37 -13.09 10.48 -0.47
N ASP A 38 -13.39 11.67 0.00
CA ASP A 38 -14.46 12.51 -0.55
C ASP A 38 -13.96 13.24 -1.81
N ALA A 39 -14.60 13.01 -2.96
CA ALA A 39 -14.24 13.66 -4.22
C ALA A 39 -14.28 15.20 -4.15
N THR A 40 -15.15 15.78 -3.31
CA THR A 40 -15.31 17.24 -3.24
C THR A 40 -14.31 17.91 -2.31
N ARG A 41 -13.62 17.14 -1.45
CA ARG A 41 -12.65 17.65 -0.46
C ARG A 41 -11.22 17.21 -0.76
N GLY A 42 -11.06 16.11 -1.49
CA GLY A 42 -9.76 15.48 -1.71
C GLY A 42 -9.23 14.80 -0.44
N ILE A 43 -7.91 14.56 -0.40
CA ILE A 43 -7.23 13.97 0.76
C ILE A 43 -7.06 15.00 1.87
N GLU A 44 -7.45 14.64 3.09
CA GLU A 44 -7.25 15.47 4.27
C GLU A 44 -6.15 14.92 5.19
N GLY A 45 -5.74 15.70 6.20
CA GLY A 45 -4.69 15.28 7.14
C GLY A 45 -5.05 14.01 7.93
N GLN A 46 -6.33 13.79 8.21
CA GLN A 46 -6.79 12.57 8.88
C GLN A 46 -6.63 11.33 7.99
N ASP A 47 -6.87 11.44 6.69
CA ASP A 47 -6.67 10.34 5.73
C ASP A 47 -5.20 9.91 5.69
N LEU A 48 -4.28 10.89 5.70
CA LEU A 48 -2.84 10.61 5.74
C LEU A 48 -2.45 9.83 7.01
N ASN A 49 -2.99 10.21 8.17
CA ASN A 49 -2.74 9.50 9.42
C ASN A 49 -3.26 8.05 9.35
N ILE A 50 -4.46 7.84 8.80
CA ILE A 50 -5.04 6.50 8.61
C ILE A 50 -4.15 5.66 7.68
N VAL A 51 -3.70 6.22 6.55
CA VAL A 51 -2.82 5.53 5.60
C VAL A 51 -1.48 5.14 6.25
N GLN A 52 -0.90 6.00 7.07
CA GLN A 52 0.31 5.67 7.84
C GLN A 52 0.08 4.48 8.77
N ILE A 53 -1.08 4.41 9.44
CA ILE A 53 -1.43 3.28 10.31
C ILE A 53 -1.61 2.00 9.49
N ILE A 54 -2.28 2.06 8.33
CA ILE A 54 -2.44 0.94 7.39
C ILE A 54 -1.06 0.41 6.96
N GLN A 55 -0.15 1.30 6.54
CA GLN A 55 1.20 0.94 6.10
C GLN A 55 2.02 0.32 7.23
N ARG A 56 2.03 0.92 8.43
CA ARG A 56 2.74 0.37 9.60
C ARG A 56 2.27 -1.03 9.97
N ASN A 57 0.97 -1.29 9.82
CA ASN A 57 0.37 -2.60 10.08
C ASN A 57 0.46 -3.56 8.87
N SER A 58 1.17 -3.19 7.80
CA SER A 58 1.33 -4.01 6.59
C SER A 58 -0.02 -4.49 6.03
N LYS A 59 -1.03 -3.62 6.08
CA LYS A 59 -2.37 -3.91 5.55
C LYS A 59 -2.43 -3.55 4.08
N SER A 60 -3.18 -4.35 3.32
CA SER A 60 -3.41 -4.04 1.92
C SER A 60 -4.40 -2.88 1.82
N LEU A 61 -4.31 -2.07 0.76
CA LEU A 61 -5.07 -0.83 0.59
C LEU A 61 -5.82 -0.85 -0.73
N VAL A 62 -7.09 -0.43 -0.66
CA VAL A 62 -7.88 0.00 -1.81
C VAL A 62 -8.37 1.41 -1.52
N VAL A 63 -8.16 2.34 -2.44
CA VAL A 63 -8.66 3.71 -2.30
C VAL A 63 -9.94 3.85 -3.10
N VAL A 64 -10.96 4.46 -2.49
CA VAL A 64 -12.25 4.74 -3.10
C VAL A 64 -12.52 6.23 -3.04
N VAL A 65 -12.56 6.88 -4.19
CA VAL A 65 -13.00 8.27 -4.31
C VAL A 65 -14.53 8.27 -4.39
N ASN A 66 -15.18 8.54 -3.27
CA ASN A 66 -16.62 8.55 -3.11
C ASN A 66 -17.23 9.91 -3.49
N LYS A 67 -18.55 9.95 -3.67
CA LYS A 67 -19.30 11.12 -4.17
C LYS A 67 -18.92 11.55 -5.58
N TRP A 68 -18.46 10.60 -6.40
CA TRP A 68 -18.09 10.87 -7.78
C TRP A 68 -19.27 11.33 -8.67
N ASP A 69 -20.50 11.14 -8.21
CA ASP A 69 -21.70 11.71 -8.83
C ASP A 69 -21.72 13.24 -8.80
N LEU A 70 -21.08 13.87 -7.81
CA LEU A 70 -21.01 15.34 -7.66
C LEU A 70 -19.95 16.00 -8.53
N VAL A 71 -19.05 15.22 -9.13
CA VAL A 71 -18.03 15.75 -10.04
C VAL A 71 -18.65 15.88 -11.43
N GLU A 72 -18.75 17.10 -11.94
CA GLU A 72 -19.37 17.40 -13.24
C GLU A 72 -18.52 16.89 -14.41
N ASP A 73 -17.23 17.24 -14.44
CA ASP A 73 -16.31 16.77 -15.48
C ASP A 73 -15.74 15.38 -15.12
N LYS A 74 -16.16 14.39 -15.89
CA LYS A 74 -15.73 12.99 -15.77
C LYS A 74 -14.74 12.59 -16.87
N SER A 75 -14.08 13.57 -17.50
CA SER A 75 -13.04 13.35 -18.49
C SER A 75 -11.87 12.55 -17.92
N GLN A 76 -11.17 11.82 -18.80
CA GLN A 76 -10.00 11.04 -18.41
C GLN A 76 -8.88 11.92 -17.84
N VAL A 77 -8.82 13.20 -18.24
CA VAL A 77 -7.86 14.17 -17.73
C VAL A 77 -8.12 14.45 -16.25
N VAL A 78 -9.37 14.71 -15.87
CA VAL A 78 -9.75 14.94 -14.47
C VAL A 78 -9.50 13.70 -13.61
N ILE A 79 -9.92 12.53 -14.08
CA ILE A 79 -9.66 11.24 -13.41
C ILE A 79 -8.16 11.07 -13.14
N SER A 80 -7.32 11.25 -14.17
CA SER A 80 -5.87 11.10 -14.05
C SER A 80 -5.26 12.12 -13.08
N HIS A 81 -5.79 13.35 -13.05
CA HIS A 81 -5.37 14.37 -12.10
C HIS A 81 -5.65 13.95 -10.65
N PHE A 82 -6.86 13.45 -10.37
CA PHE A 82 -7.20 12.90 -9.04
C PHE A 82 -6.29 11.75 -8.65
N GLU A 83 -6.09 10.78 -9.55
CA GLU A 83 -5.23 9.63 -9.26
C GLU A 83 -3.79 10.05 -8.95
N ASN A 84 -3.22 10.97 -9.72
CA ASN A 84 -1.85 11.45 -9.52
C ASN A 84 -1.73 12.22 -8.20
N ALA A 85 -2.68 13.11 -7.89
CA ALA A 85 -2.70 13.83 -6.63
C ALA A 85 -2.81 12.89 -5.42
N ILE A 86 -3.60 11.80 -5.54
CA ILE A 86 -3.70 10.78 -4.50
C ILE A 86 -2.38 10.03 -4.34
N ARG A 87 -1.79 9.56 -5.44
CA ARG A 87 -0.52 8.82 -5.40
C ARG A 87 0.63 9.66 -4.86
N GLU A 88 0.69 10.94 -5.21
CA GLU A 88 1.69 11.88 -4.71
C GLU A 88 1.57 12.08 -3.19
N ARG A 89 0.35 12.31 -2.70
CA ARG A 89 0.11 12.51 -1.26
C ARG A 89 0.31 11.25 -0.42
N LEU A 90 0.05 10.07 -0.99
CA LEU A 90 0.20 8.78 -0.28
C LEU A 90 1.58 8.13 -0.47
N ALA A 91 2.50 8.79 -1.20
CA ALA A 91 3.88 8.35 -1.35
C ALA A 91 4.55 8.12 0.03
N PRO A 92 5.46 7.13 0.16
CA PRO A 92 6.08 6.37 -0.91
C PRO A 92 5.28 5.14 -1.41
N PHE A 93 4.19 4.77 -0.73
CA PHE A 93 3.36 3.65 -1.18
C PHE A 93 2.33 4.15 -2.18
N SER A 94 2.53 3.88 -3.47
CA SER A 94 1.66 4.35 -4.56
C SER A 94 1.03 3.22 -5.40
N ASP A 95 1.39 1.98 -5.11
CA ASP A 95 0.89 0.79 -5.82
C ASP A 95 -0.38 0.26 -5.15
N PHE A 96 -1.49 0.96 -5.39
CA PHE A 96 -2.82 0.57 -4.94
C PHE A 96 -3.90 0.93 -5.97
N PRO A 97 -5.01 0.18 -6.00
CA PRO A 97 -6.13 0.51 -6.86
C PRO A 97 -6.89 1.74 -6.33
N ILE A 98 -7.33 2.59 -7.26
CA ILE A 98 -8.19 3.75 -7.00
C ILE A 98 -9.51 3.52 -7.75
N ILE A 99 -10.63 3.63 -7.04
CA ILE A 99 -11.97 3.44 -7.61
C ILE A 99 -12.81 4.67 -7.38
N PHE A 100 -13.27 5.28 -8.46
CA PHE A 100 -14.23 6.38 -8.42
C PHE A 100 -15.64 5.80 -8.34
N ALA A 101 -16.35 6.05 -7.23
CA ALA A 101 -17.64 5.47 -6.91
C ALA A 101 -18.60 6.49 -6.29
N SER A 102 -19.88 6.11 -6.21
CA SER A 102 -20.89 6.88 -5.50
C SER A 102 -21.77 5.95 -4.69
N ALA A 103 -21.69 6.08 -3.37
CA ALA A 103 -22.55 5.33 -2.46
C ALA A 103 -24.04 5.70 -2.65
N LEU A 104 -24.32 6.98 -2.94
CA LEU A 104 -25.68 7.50 -3.08
C LEU A 104 -26.40 6.91 -4.31
N THR A 105 -25.73 6.97 -5.46
CA THR A 105 -26.29 6.47 -6.73
C THR A 105 -26.01 4.97 -6.95
N LYS A 106 -25.31 4.34 -6.01
CA LYS A 106 -24.83 2.95 -6.07
C LYS A 106 -23.85 2.67 -7.23
N GLN A 107 -23.28 3.72 -7.81
CA GLN A 107 -22.29 3.59 -8.87
C GLN A 107 -21.05 2.86 -8.37
N ARG A 108 -20.72 1.73 -9.03
CA ARG A 108 -19.47 0.95 -8.84
C ARG A 108 -19.22 0.40 -7.43
N ILE A 109 -20.24 0.32 -6.57
CA ILE A 109 -20.08 -0.28 -5.22
C ILE A 109 -19.63 -1.75 -5.31
N PHE A 110 -20.18 -2.54 -6.24
CA PHE A 110 -19.75 -3.93 -6.43
C PHE A 110 -18.29 -4.03 -6.87
N LYS A 111 -17.83 -3.09 -7.71
CA LYS A 111 -16.43 -3.04 -8.16
C LYS A 111 -15.47 -2.84 -6.98
N VAL A 112 -15.86 -2.05 -5.98
CA VAL A 112 -15.06 -1.88 -4.75
C VAL A 112 -14.84 -3.21 -4.04
N LEU A 113 -15.90 -4.02 -3.89
CA LEU A 113 -15.80 -5.33 -3.23
C LEU A 113 -14.99 -6.33 -4.06
N GLU A 114 -15.17 -6.35 -5.38
CA GLU A 114 -14.38 -7.17 -6.30
C GLU A 114 -12.89 -6.84 -6.21
N THR A 115 -12.54 -5.55 -6.25
CA THR A 115 -11.15 -5.11 -6.16
C THR A 115 -10.55 -5.40 -4.79
N ALA A 116 -11.31 -5.23 -3.70
CA ALA A 116 -10.83 -5.63 -2.37
C ALA A 116 -10.54 -7.13 -2.29
N LYS A 117 -11.39 -7.97 -2.89
CA LYS A 117 -11.15 -9.42 -3.02
C LYS A 117 -9.91 -9.71 -3.88
N GLU A 118 -9.73 -9.04 -5.00
CA GLU A 118 -8.54 -9.20 -5.85
C GLU A 118 -7.26 -8.81 -5.11
N THR A 119 -7.26 -7.68 -4.40
CA THR A 119 -6.14 -7.24 -3.56
C THR A 119 -5.82 -8.27 -2.48
N TYR A 120 -6.83 -8.91 -1.88
CA TYR A 120 -6.61 -10.01 -0.94
C TYR A 120 -5.97 -11.24 -1.60
N LEU A 121 -6.39 -11.59 -2.81
CA LEU A 121 -5.77 -12.69 -3.57
C LEU A 121 -4.32 -12.36 -3.93
N ASN A 122 -4.03 -11.11 -4.30
CA ASN A 122 -2.67 -10.63 -4.55
C ASN A 122 -1.81 -10.73 -3.28
N ARG A 123 -2.35 -10.38 -2.10
CA ARG A 123 -1.70 -10.57 -0.80
C ARG A 123 -1.33 -12.02 -0.50
N LYS A 124 -2.12 -12.98 -0.98
CA LYS A 124 -1.87 -14.42 -0.79
C LYS A 124 -1.06 -15.07 -1.91
N ARG A 125 -0.68 -14.32 -2.94
CA ARG A 125 -0.02 -14.87 -4.13
C ARG A 125 1.30 -15.56 -3.76
N ARG A 126 1.48 -16.78 -4.26
CA ARG A 126 2.69 -17.58 -4.11
C ARG A 126 3.42 -17.69 -5.45
N ILE A 127 4.73 -17.51 -5.41
CA ILE A 127 5.63 -17.66 -6.55
C ILE A 127 6.58 -18.78 -6.21
N SER A 128 6.71 -19.76 -7.11
CA SER A 128 7.64 -20.87 -6.90
C SER A 128 9.07 -20.35 -6.86
N THR A 129 9.90 -20.95 -6.01
CA THR A 129 11.28 -20.51 -5.87
C THR A 129 12.05 -20.63 -7.19
N SER A 130 11.80 -21.68 -7.97
CA SER A 130 12.39 -21.84 -9.31
C SER A 130 12.07 -20.65 -10.21
N LYS A 131 10.78 -20.27 -10.31
CA LYS A 131 10.36 -19.17 -11.17
C LYS A 131 10.91 -17.83 -10.71
N LEU A 132 10.97 -17.60 -9.40
CA LEU A 132 11.55 -16.39 -8.84
C LEU A 132 13.05 -16.26 -9.17
N ASN A 133 13.81 -17.36 -9.07
CA ASN A 133 15.25 -17.33 -9.39
C ASN A 133 15.50 -17.15 -10.90
N GLU A 134 14.73 -17.86 -11.74
CA GLU A 134 14.79 -17.74 -13.21
C GLU A 134 14.63 -16.29 -13.67
N GLU A 135 13.70 -15.56 -13.04
CA GLU A 135 13.39 -14.18 -13.40
C GLU A 135 14.32 -13.15 -12.76
N MET A 136 14.66 -13.31 -11.46
CA MET A 136 15.33 -12.28 -10.69
C MET A 136 16.86 -12.37 -10.77
N LEU A 137 17.45 -13.57 -10.83
CA LEU A 137 18.90 -13.70 -10.82
C LEU A 137 19.58 -13.05 -12.05
N PRO A 138 19.08 -13.23 -13.29
CA PRO A 138 19.69 -12.59 -14.46
C PRO A 138 19.66 -11.05 -14.37
N LEU A 139 18.58 -10.47 -13.82
CA LEU A 139 18.48 -9.03 -13.60
C LEU A 139 19.48 -8.51 -12.59
N ILE A 140 19.65 -9.25 -11.49
CA ILE A 140 20.59 -8.91 -10.43
C ILE A 140 22.02 -9.01 -10.94
N GLU A 141 22.31 -9.96 -11.83
CA GLU A 141 23.61 -10.07 -12.48
C GLU A 141 23.88 -8.89 -13.42
N ALA A 142 22.89 -8.46 -14.20
CA ALA A 142 22.98 -7.27 -15.05
C ALA A 142 23.08 -5.95 -14.25
N TYR A 143 22.40 -5.88 -13.11
CA TYR A 143 22.36 -4.71 -12.23
C TYR A 143 22.71 -5.12 -10.79
N PRO A 144 24.00 -5.39 -10.49
CA PRO A 144 24.41 -5.86 -9.18
C PRO A 144 24.27 -4.79 -8.10
N PRO A 145 24.16 -5.18 -6.81
CA PRO A 145 24.21 -4.22 -5.72
C PRO A 145 25.54 -3.42 -5.76
N PRO A 146 25.52 -2.10 -5.51
CA PRO A 146 26.73 -1.29 -5.53
C PRO A 146 27.80 -1.84 -4.58
N SER A 147 29.05 -1.90 -5.06
CA SER A 147 30.17 -2.31 -4.22
C SER A 147 30.45 -1.25 -3.16
N ILE A 148 30.68 -1.69 -1.92
CA ILE A 148 30.98 -0.81 -0.80
C ILE A 148 32.33 -1.23 -0.22
N LYS A 149 33.27 -0.28 -0.10
CA LYS A 149 34.62 -0.52 0.44
C LYS A 149 35.38 -1.63 -0.31
N GLY A 150 35.24 -1.66 -1.64
CA GLY A 150 35.87 -2.69 -2.50
C GLY A 150 35.30 -4.10 -2.36
N LYS A 151 34.24 -4.29 -1.56
CA LYS A 151 33.61 -5.60 -1.39
C LYS A 151 32.53 -5.81 -2.44
N TYR A 152 32.63 -6.92 -3.18
CA TYR A 152 31.64 -7.33 -4.16
C TYR A 152 30.50 -8.09 -3.50
N ILE A 153 29.27 -7.63 -3.72
CA ILE A 153 28.06 -8.23 -3.17
C ILE A 153 27.45 -9.14 -4.24
N LYS A 154 27.36 -10.43 -3.95
CA LYS A 154 26.75 -11.43 -4.82
C LYS A 154 25.51 -12.00 -4.14
N ILE A 155 24.35 -11.82 -4.77
CA ILE A 155 23.11 -12.53 -4.44
C ILE A 155 23.12 -13.85 -5.21
N LYS A 156 22.98 -14.96 -4.50
CA LYS A 156 23.11 -16.32 -5.06
C LYS A 156 21.77 -17.02 -5.30
N TYR A 157 20.76 -16.60 -4.54
CA TYR A 157 19.50 -17.30 -4.43
C TYR A 157 18.45 -16.37 -3.86
N CYS A 158 17.22 -16.48 -4.34
CA CYS A 158 16.07 -15.79 -3.76
C CYS A 158 14.89 -16.76 -3.56
N ALA A 159 14.01 -16.46 -2.61
CA ALA A 159 12.83 -17.27 -2.34
C ALA A 159 11.72 -16.41 -1.75
N GLN A 160 10.47 -16.85 -1.89
CA GLN A 160 9.36 -16.30 -1.11
C GLN A 160 9.19 -17.09 0.19
N LEU A 161 9.22 -16.40 1.34
CA LEU A 161 9.05 -17.03 2.65
C LEU A 161 7.62 -17.59 2.79
N PRO A 162 7.44 -18.82 3.28
CA PRO A 162 6.10 -19.38 3.56
C PRO A 162 5.42 -18.69 4.74
N GLU A 163 4.09 -18.76 4.74
CA GLU A 163 3.24 -18.45 5.91
C GLU A 163 3.44 -17.04 6.52
N THR A 164 3.82 -16.06 5.69
CA THR A 164 3.93 -14.67 6.11
C THR A 164 2.61 -13.91 5.93
N GLN A 165 2.35 -12.92 6.80
CA GLN A 165 1.14 -12.09 6.73
C GLN A 165 1.00 -11.32 5.42
N ILE A 166 2.13 -10.93 4.81
CA ILE A 166 2.23 -10.30 3.49
C ILE A 166 3.31 -11.00 2.66
N PRO A 167 3.27 -10.93 1.32
CA PRO A 167 4.29 -11.51 0.47
C PRO A 167 5.68 -11.01 0.88
N SER A 168 6.50 -11.94 1.34
CA SER A 168 7.83 -11.64 1.88
C SER A 168 8.87 -12.41 1.10
N PHE A 169 9.84 -11.70 0.54
CA PHE A 169 10.89 -12.25 -0.29
C PHE A 169 12.22 -12.13 0.44
N VAL A 170 13.01 -13.20 0.37
CA VAL A 170 14.36 -13.24 0.90
C VAL A 170 15.35 -13.42 -0.24
N PHE A 171 16.39 -12.58 -0.26
CA PHE A 171 17.52 -12.68 -1.16
C PHE A 171 18.76 -13.01 -0.34
N TYR A 172 19.41 -14.11 -0.67
CA TYR A 172 20.59 -14.59 0.03
C TYR A 172 21.86 -14.05 -0.63
N ALA A 173 22.58 -13.20 0.09
CA ALA A 173 23.80 -12.54 -0.35
C ALA A 173 25.00 -13.00 0.48
N ASN A 174 26.20 -12.90 -0.09
CA ASN A 174 27.45 -13.09 0.66
C ASN A 174 27.67 -12.02 1.74
N LEU A 175 27.21 -10.79 1.49
CA LEU A 175 27.40 -9.64 2.37
C LEU A 175 26.11 -8.80 2.47
N PRO A 176 25.06 -9.33 3.13
CA PRO A 176 23.75 -8.68 3.21
C PRO A 176 23.79 -7.27 3.83
N GLN A 177 24.70 -7.04 4.78
CA GLN A 177 24.84 -5.77 5.50
C GLN A 177 25.24 -4.59 4.61
N TYR A 178 25.76 -4.85 3.41
CA TYR A 178 26.14 -3.81 2.46
C TYR A 178 25.04 -3.52 1.42
N VAL A 179 23.94 -4.28 1.39
CA VAL A 179 22.81 -3.98 0.51
C VAL A 179 21.96 -2.87 1.12
N LYS A 180 21.98 -1.70 0.46
CA LYS A 180 21.27 -0.50 0.90
C LYS A 180 19.82 -0.47 0.42
N GLU A 181 19.03 0.38 1.07
CA GLU A 181 17.60 0.55 0.80
C GLU A 181 17.24 0.83 -0.68
N PRO A 182 17.99 1.67 -1.42
CA PRO A 182 17.70 1.89 -2.84
C PRO A 182 17.71 0.60 -3.67
N TYR A 183 18.61 -0.32 -3.37
CA TYR A 183 18.68 -1.59 -4.06
C TYR A 183 17.54 -2.53 -3.67
N LYS A 184 17.10 -2.50 -2.40
CA LYS A 184 15.90 -3.24 -1.98
C LYS A 184 14.64 -2.76 -2.70
N ARG A 185 14.48 -1.43 -2.84
CA ARG A 185 13.38 -0.83 -3.63
C ARG A 185 13.45 -1.23 -5.09
N PHE A 186 14.66 -1.28 -5.67
CA PHE A 186 14.85 -1.83 -7.02
C PHE A 186 14.32 -3.27 -7.13
N LEU A 187 14.69 -4.16 -6.19
CA LEU A 187 14.20 -5.54 -6.16
C LEU A 187 12.67 -5.60 -6.00
N GLU A 188 12.10 -4.80 -5.10
CA GLU A 188 10.65 -4.69 -4.94
C GLU A 188 9.96 -4.27 -6.24
N ASN A 189 10.44 -3.21 -6.89
CA ASN A 189 9.88 -2.72 -8.13
C ASN A 189 9.94 -3.80 -9.24
N LYS A 190 11.06 -4.52 -9.35
CA LYS A 190 11.21 -5.62 -10.32
C LYS A 190 10.30 -6.81 -10.04
N ILE A 191 9.95 -7.05 -8.78
CA ILE A 191 8.93 -8.03 -8.41
C ILE A 191 7.53 -7.53 -8.82
N ARG A 192 7.19 -6.26 -8.51
CA ARG A 192 5.89 -5.67 -8.85
C ARG A 192 5.66 -5.58 -10.37
N GLU A 193 6.70 -5.36 -11.15
CA GLU A 193 6.64 -5.38 -12.63
C GLU A 193 6.27 -6.77 -13.20
N ARG A 194 6.69 -7.86 -12.52
CA ARG A 194 6.51 -9.24 -13.01
C ARG A 194 5.26 -9.92 -12.47
N TRP A 195 4.87 -9.57 -11.25
CA TRP A 195 3.77 -10.22 -10.56
C TRP A 195 2.85 -9.18 -9.94
N ASN A 196 1.55 -9.37 -10.13
CA ASN A 196 0.56 -8.45 -9.59
C ASN A 196 0.47 -8.56 -8.06
N PHE A 197 1.04 -7.55 -7.40
CA PHE A 197 0.94 -7.30 -5.96
C PHE A 197 0.24 -5.97 -5.67
N CYS A 198 -0.54 -5.47 -6.63
CA CYS A 198 -1.22 -4.19 -6.51
C CYS A 198 -2.12 -4.13 -5.27
N GLY A 199 -2.01 -3.03 -4.54
CA GLY A 199 -2.70 -2.80 -3.26
C GLY A 199 -2.08 -3.55 -2.08
N THR A 200 -1.01 -4.32 -2.26
CA THR A 200 -0.38 -5.08 -1.17
C THR A 200 1.06 -4.64 -0.92
N PRO A 201 1.44 -4.34 0.33
CA PRO A 201 2.84 -4.19 0.70
C PRO A 201 3.59 -5.52 0.53
N ILE A 202 4.86 -5.45 0.13
CA ILE A 202 5.74 -6.61 0.07
C ILE A 202 6.98 -6.36 0.92
N ASN A 203 7.51 -7.41 1.53
CA ASN A 203 8.76 -7.31 2.28
C ASN A 203 9.93 -7.81 1.46
N ILE A 204 11.04 -7.07 1.45
CA ILE A 204 12.31 -7.49 0.88
C ILE A 204 13.35 -7.65 1.99
N PHE A 205 13.75 -8.89 2.23
CA PHE A 205 14.80 -9.24 3.17
C PHE A 205 16.07 -9.62 2.43
N ILE A 206 17.21 -9.11 2.90
CA ILE A 206 18.53 -9.57 2.45
C ILE A 206 19.17 -10.30 3.62
N ARG A 207 19.55 -11.56 3.42
CA ARG A 207 20.13 -12.41 4.47
C ARG A 207 21.44 -13.04 4.01
N GLN A 208 22.26 -13.43 4.97
CA GLN A 208 23.38 -14.32 4.70
C GLN A 208 22.84 -15.74 4.66
N LYS A 209 23.32 -16.55 3.72
CA LYS A 209 23.05 -18.00 3.73
C LYS A 209 24.00 -18.68 4.71
#